data_AF-A0A9P3CV79-F1
#
_entry.id   AF-A0A9P3CV79-F1
#
_cell.length_a   1.000
_cell.length_b   1.000
_cell.length_c   1.000
_cell.angle_alpha   90.00
_cell.angle_beta   90.00
_cell.angle_gamma   90.00
#
_symmetry.space_group_name_H-M   'P 1'
#
loop_
_entity.id
_entity.type
_entity.pdbx_description
1 polymer ?
#
loop_
_entity_poly.entity_id
_entity_poly.type
_entity_poly.pdbx_seq_one_letter_code
_entity_poly.pdbx_strand_id
1 'polypeptide(L)'
;MAALKEQVKIFIVQALACMDTPQQVANAVKQEFNIEIDRKQVQLYDPTKAAGKNLSKKYKDLFHKTREDFKKNVYDIPLANKAYRLKELQKIYEDWKNNRLMKQGVIKQVREEMQGYDLMLLNLELKQLEIEKLREGEGDEDPTPVKVTIQVVDASKKDAEHQSDTECTSG
;
A
#
# COMPACT_ATOMS: atom_id res chain seq x y z
N MET A 1 43.52 -2.00 17.25
CA MET A 1 42.50 -2.45 16.28
C MET A 1 42.59 -1.57 15.05
N ALA A 2 42.55 -2.15 13.84
CA ALA A 2 42.54 -1.37 12.61
C ALA A 2 41.32 -0.44 12.60
N ALA A 3 41.52 0.81 12.20
CA ALA A 3 40.43 1.77 12.08
C ALA A 3 39.51 1.35 10.92
N LEU A 4 38.25 1.04 11.23
CA LEU A 4 37.25 0.75 10.19
C LEU A 4 37.06 1.98 9.29
N LYS A 5 36.92 1.75 7.98
CA LYS A 5 36.53 2.79 7.03
C LYS A 5 35.15 3.33 7.39
N GLU A 6 34.89 4.60 7.04
CA GLU A 6 33.63 5.30 7.35
C GLU A 6 32.40 4.53 6.85
N GLN A 7 32.47 3.98 5.64
CA GLN A 7 31.39 3.21 5.02
C GLN A 7 30.99 1.99 5.86
N VAL A 8 31.97 1.26 6.40
CA VAL A 8 31.72 0.08 7.23
C VAL A 8 31.07 0.48 8.56
N LYS A 9 31.48 1.62 9.15
CA LYS A 9 30.85 2.13 10.37
C LYS A 9 29.39 2.52 10.14
N ILE A 10 29.11 3.22 9.03
CA ILE A 10 27.75 3.59 8.64
C ILE A 10 26.88 2.34 8.47
N PHE A 11 27.39 1.34 7.75
CA PHE A 11 26.70 0.06 7.56
C PHE A 11 26.37 -0.62 8.89
N ILE A 12 27.35 -0.73 9.80
CA ILE A 12 27.15 -1.33 11.12
C ILE A 12 26.04 -0.60 11.90
N VAL A 13 26.10 0.74 11.94
CA VAL A 13 25.13 1.56 12.68
C VAL A 13 23.71 1.38 12.11
N GLN A 14 23.58 1.36 10.78
CA GLN A 14 22.28 1.18 10.11
C GLN A 14 21.72 -0.24 10.33
N ALA A 15 22.55 -1.27 10.19
CA ALA A 15 22.11 -2.66 10.40
C ALA A 15 21.64 -2.88 11.85
N LEU A 16 22.40 -2.40 12.83
CA LEU A 16 21.97 -2.42 14.23
C LEU A 16 20.67 -1.62 14.43
N ALA A 17 20.51 -0.47 13.76
CA ALA A 17 19.29 0.33 13.77
C ALA A 17 18.08 -0.35 13.07
N CYS A 18 18.31 -1.38 12.26
CA CYS A 18 17.28 -2.24 11.67
C CYS A 18 16.98 -3.52 12.49
N MET A 19 17.43 -3.57 13.76
CA MET A 19 17.22 -4.67 14.72
C MET A 19 18.10 -5.91 14.50
N ASP A 20 19.12 -5.84 13.66
CA ASP A 20 20.07 -6.95 13.53
C ASP A 20 20.90 -7.11 14.82
N THR A 21 21.16 -8.35 15.19
CA THR A 21 22.02 -8.66 16.33
C THR A 21 23.48 -8.40 15.98
N PRO A 22 24.35 -8.07 16.96
CA PRO A 22 25.77 -7.82 16.70
C PRO A 22 26.49 -8.97 15.97
N GLN A 23 26.05 -10.21 16.17
CA GLN A 23 26.61 -11.37 15.47
C GLN A 23 26.18 -11.40 13.99
N GLN A 24 24.90 -11.10 13.69
CA GLN A 24 24.42 -11.01 12.31
C GLN A 24 25.16 -9.89 11.56
N VAL A 25 25.31 -8.72 12.18
CA VAL A 25 26.03 -7.59 11.58
C VAL A 25 27.50 -7.92 11.32
N ALA A 26 28.18 -8.60 12.25
CA ALA A 26 29.57 -9.05 12.04
C ALA A 26 29.69 -9.98 10.82
N ASN A 27 28.75 -10.93 10.67
CA ASN A 27 28.71 -11.84 9.54
C ASN A 27 28.42 -11.08 8.22
N ALA A 28 27.48 -10.14 8.24
CA ALA A 28 27.14 -9.32 7.08
C ALA A 28 28.32 -8.44 6.64
N VAL A 29 29.06 -7.85 7.58
CA VAL A 29 30.29 -7.09 7.25
C VAL A 29 31.35 -7.97 6.61
N LYS A 30 31.50 -9.22 7.08
CA LYS A 30 32.41 -10.19 6.45
C LYS A 30 31.98 -10.52 5.02
N GLN A 31 30.68 -10.68 4.77
CA GLN A 31 30.16 -11.00 3.43
C GLN A 31 30.30 -9.82 2.45
N GLU A 32 29.92 -8.61 2.87
CA GLU A 32 29.87 -7.43 1.99
C GLU A 32 31.24 -6.76 1.80
N PHE A 33 32.04 -6.70 2.86
CA PHE A 33 33.30 -5.95 2.85
C PHE A 33 34.55 -6.84 2.93
N ASN A 34 34.39 -8.16 3.10
CA ASN A 34 35.49 -9.11 3.34
C ASN A 34 36.37 -8.71 4.54
N ILE A 35 35.74 -8.13 5.59
CA ILE A 35 36.41 -7.71 6.82
C ILE A 35 35.87 -8.54 7.99
N GLU A 36 36.75 -9.24 8.69
CA GLU A 36 36.41 -9.91 9.92
C GLU A 36 36.44 -8.92 11.10
N ILE A 37 35.31 -8.79 11.79
CA ILE A 37 35.17 -7.96 12.99
C ILE A 37 34.57 -8.78 14.14
N ASP A 38 35.00 -8.50 15.36
CA ASP A 38 34.43 -9.14 16.54
C ASP A 38 33.07 -8.54 16.91
N ARG A 39 32.17 -9.37 17.44
CA ARG A 39 30.85 -8.93 17.89
C ARG A 39 30.91 -7.85 18.98
N LYS A 40 31.95 -7.83 19.84
CA LYS A 40 32.11 -6.78 20.86
C LYS A 40 32.46 -5.45 20.21
N GLN A 41 33.25 -5.47 19.13
CA GLN A 41 33.57 -4.27 18.36
C GLN A 41 32.32 -3.68 17.69
N VAL A 42 31.42 -4.53 17.18
CA VAL A 42 30.12 -4.11 16.65
C VAL A 42 29.27 -3.41 17.71
N GLN A 43 29.23 -3.92 18.95
CA GLN A 43 28.44 -3.33 20.04
C GLN A 43 28.83 -1.88 20.40
N LEU A 44 30.05 -1.45 20.08
CA LEU A 44 30.49 -0.06 20.27
C LEU A 44 29.71 0.95 19.41
N TYR A 45 29.05 0.47 18.35
CA TYR A 45 28.25 1.27 17.42
C TYR A 45 26.75 1.29 17.75
N ASP A 46 26.34 0.66 18.86
CA ASP A 46 24.96 0.68 19.34
C ASP A 46 24.80 1.67 20.50
N PRO A 47 24.17 2.85 20.31
CA PRO A 47 24.01 3.84 21.36
C PRO A 47 23.01 3.42 22.45
N THR A 48 22.24 2.35 22.23
CA THR A 48 21.31 1.80 23.24
C THR A 48 22.01 0.89 24.25
N LYS A 49 23.27 0.53 24.00
CA LYS A 49 24.08 -0.35 24.86
C LYS A 49 25.14 0.44 25.61
N ALA A 50 25.54 -0.06 26.78
CA ALA A 50 26.61 0.54 27.57
C ALA A 50 27.92 0.68 26.80
N ALA A 51 28.23 -0.30 25.94
CA ALA A 51 29.41 -0.30 25.08
C ALA A 51 29.45 0.89 24.09
N GLY A 52 28.29 1.36 23.61
CA GLY A 52 28.19 2.48 22.66
C GLY A 52 28.02 3.86 23.31
N LYS A 53 28.23 4.00 24.63
CA LYS A 53 28.08 5.28 25.34
C LYS A 53 28.93 6.40 24.71
N ASN A 54 30.14 6.05 24.28
CA ASN A 54 31.12 6.98 23.69
C ASN A 54 30.99 7.14 22.16
N LEU A 55 29.91 6.62 21.55
CA LEU A 55 29.65 6.78 20.12
C LEU A 55 29.49 8.28 19.78
N SER A 56 30.07 8.70 18.65
CA SER A 56 30.01 10.10 18.20
C SER A 56 28.58 10.52 17.90
N LYS A 57 28.30 11.83 18.05
CA LYS A 57 26.96 12.39 17.81
C LYS A 57 26.43 12.03 16.41
N LYS A 58 27.29 12.12 15.39
CA LYS A 58 26.96 11.75 14.01
C LYS A 58 26.32 10.37 13.87
N TYR A 59 26.89 9.34 14.50
CA TYR A 59 26.36 7.98 14.40
C TYR A 59 25.17 7.74 15.32
N LYS A 60 25.10 8.43 16.47
CA LYS A 60 23.90 8.41 17.32
C LYS A 60 22.69 8.95 16.57
N ASP A 61 22.84 10.09 15.91
CA ASP A 61 21.78 10.72 15.12
C ASP A 61 21.37 9.80 13.94
N LEU A 62 22.34 9.22 13.23
CA LEU A 62 22.09 8.24 12.17
C LEU A 62 21.32 7.02 12.67
N PHE A 63 21.72 6.46 13.82
CA PHE A 63 21.08 5.28 14.41
C PHE A 63 19.61 5.56 14.73
N HIS A 64 19.33 6.66 15.43
CA HIS A 64 17.97 6.98 15.84
C HIS A 64 17.08 7.31 14.64
N LYS A 65 17.59 8.07 13.66
CA LYS A 65 16.87 8.35 12.42
C LYS A 65 16.53 7.05 11.67
N THR A 66 17.52 6.20 11.42
CA THR A 66 17.32 4.92 10.71
C THR A 66 16.32 4.02 11.46
N ARG A 67 16.41 3.98 12.79
CA ARG A 67 15.50 3.22 13.65
C ARG A 67 14.06 3.71 13.55
N GLU A 68 13.88 5.03 13.51
CA GLU A 68 12.56 5.65 13.39
C GLU A 68 11.96 5.35 12.00
N ASP A 69 12.75 5.53 10.95
CA ASP A 69 12.35 5.24 9.57
C ASP A 69 11.95 3.75 9.42
N PHE A 70 12.77 2.83 9.95
CA PHE A 70 12.49 1.39 9.95
C PHE A 70 11.17 1.04 10.66
N LYS A 71 10.84 1.74 11.75
CA LYS A 71 9.58 1.52 12.49
C LYS A 71 8.36 2.08 11.77
N LYS A 72 8.52 3.17 11.01
CA LYS A 72 7.42 3.81 10.28
C LYS A 72 7.10 3.11 8.96
N ASN A 73 8.14 2.69 8.23
CA ASN A 73 7.99 2.20 6.85
C ASN A 73 7.89 0.67 6.79
N VAL A 74 6.80 0.11 7.33
CA VAL A 74 6.55 -1.34 7.27
C VAL A 74 6.41 -1.84 5.84
N TYR A 75 5.95 -0.99 4.91
CA TYR A 75 5.78 -1.33 3.50
C TYR A 75 7.09 -1.59 2.74
N ASP A 76 8.22 -1.08 3.23
CA ASP A 76 9.54 -1.35 2.63
C ASP A 76 10.01 -2.78 2.92
N ILE A 77 9.43 -3.45 3.92
CA ILE A 77 9.74 -4.84 4.23
C ILE A 77 9.18 -5.72 3.10
N PRO A 78 10.00 -6.51 2.38
CA PRO A 78 9.51 -7.34 1.28
C PRO A 78 8.40 -8.30 1.71
N LEU A 79 8.48 -8.84 2.92
CA LEU A 79 7.43 -9.68 3.50
C LEU A 79 6.14 -8.93 3.81
N ALA A 80 6.07 -7.60 3.81
CA ALA A 80 4.80 -6.88 3.86
C ALA A 80 4.03 -6.95 2.53
N ASN A 81 4.74 -7.17 1.42
CA ASN A 81 4.15 -7.30 0.09
C ASN A 81 3.64 -8.73 -0.16
N LYS A 82 2.34 -8.86 -0.46
CA LYS A 82 1.69 -10.16 -0.74
C LYS A 82 2.32 -10.89 -1.93
N ALA A 83 2.61 -10.19 -3.04
CA ALA A 83 3.19 -10.82 -4.22
C ALA A 83 4.59 -11.39 -3.94
N TYR A 84 5.39 -10.68 -3.13
CA TYR A 84 6.69 -11.17 -2.69
C TYR A 84 6.56 -12.42 -1.80
N ARG A 85 5.66 -12.41 -0.81
CA ARG A 85 5.42 -13.58 0.05
C ARG A 85 5.00 -14.81 -0.77
N LEU A 86 4.08 -14.65 -1.72
CA LEU A 86 3.66 -15.74 -2.61
C LEU A 86 4.81 -16.28 -3.48
N LYS A 87 5.67 -15.40 -3.99
CA LYS A 87 6.87 -15.80 -4.73
C LYS A 87 7.85 -16.60 -3.88
N GLU A 88 8.09 -16.20 -2.63
CA GLU A 88 8.94 -16.96 -1.72
C GLU A 88 8.31 -18.30 -1.32
N LEU A 89 6.99 -18.35 -1.07
CA LEU A 89 6.28 -19.60 -0.83
C LEU A 89 6.39 -20.57 -2.01
N GLN A 90 6.33 -20.07 -3.26
CA GLN A 90 6.53 -20.89 -4.46
C GLN A 90 7.94 -21.51 -4.49
N LYS A 91 8.99 -20.73 -4.21
CA LYS A 91 10.36 -21.26 -4.14
C LYS A 91 10.49 -22.34 -3.07
N ILE A 92 9.94 -22.10 -1.87
CA ILE A 92 9.95 -23.07 -0.78
C ILE A 92 9.24 -24.36 -1.23
N TYR A 93 8.09 -24.26 -1.91
CA TYR A 93 7.39 -25.43 -2.44
C TYR A 93 8.25 -26.25 -3.40
N GLU A 94 8.97 -25.60 -4.31
CA GLU A 94 9.86 -26.22 -5.29
C GLU A 94 11.08 -26.89 -4.63
N ASP A 95 11.66 -26.26 -3.61
CA ASP A 95 12.81 -26.77 -2.86
C ASP A 95 12.49 -28.08 -2.12
N TRP A 96 11.26 -28.22 -1.61
CA TRP A 96 10.81 -29.41 -0.86
C TRP A 96 10.45 -30.61 -1.75
N LYS A 97 11.35 -31.05 -2.63
CA LYS A 97 11.28 -32.24 -3.52
C LYS A 97 10.07 -33.17 -3.30
N ASN A 98 10.26 -34.30 -2.60
CA ASN A 98 9.23 -35.33 -2.35
C ASN A 98 8.62 -35.24 -0.94
N ASN A 99 8.92 -34.18 -0.18
CA ASN A 99 8.41 -34.05 1.17
C ASN A 99 6.96 -33.53 1.14
N ARG A 100 6.02 -34.46 1.02
CA ARG A 100 4.58 -34.18 0.90
C ARG A 100 4.05 -33.36 2.08
N LEU A 101 4.53 -33.62 3.30
CA LEU A 101 4.05 -32.91 4.50
C LEU A 101 4.44 -31.42 4.45
N MET A 102 5.70 -31.13 4.11
CA MET A 102 6.18 -29.75 3.99
C MET A 102 5.47 -29.02 2.85
N LYS A 103 5.31 -29.68 1.70
CA LYS A 103 4.55 -29.14 0.55
C LYS A 103 3.10 -28.80 0.92
N GLN A 104 2.42 -29.67 1.69
CA GLN A 104 1.07 -29.39 2.18
C GLN A 104 1.04 -28.17 3.11
N GLY A 105 2.05 -27.99 3.97
CA GLY A 105 2.19 -26.80 4.79
C GLY A 105 2.29 -25.51 3.97
N VAL A 106 3.11 -25.52 2.91
CA VAL A 106 3.25 -24.36 2.01
C VAL A 106 1.95 -24.07 1.25
N ILE A 107 1.28 -25.10 0.73
CA ILE A 107 -0.03 -24.94 0.05
C ILE A 107 -1.06 -24.31 1.00
N LYS A 108 -1.05 -24.69 2.29
CA LYS A 108 -1.94 -24.10 3.30
C LYS A 108 -1.65 -22.61 3.50
N GLN A 109 -0.38 -22.22 3.62
CA GLN A 109 0.02 -20.81 3.76
C GLN A 109 -0.36 -19.98 2.53
N VAL A 110 -0.17 -20.53 1.32
CA VAL A 110 -0.61 -19.87 0.07
C VAL A 110 -2.13 -19.66 0.08
N ARG A 111 -2.91 -20.65 0.55
CA ARG A 111 -4.37 -20.50 0.67
C ARG A 111 -4.74 -19.38 1.65
N GLU A 112 -4.07 -19.31 2.80
CA GLU A 112 -4.30 -18.27 3.81
C GLU A 112 -4.00 -16.86 3.24
N GLU A 113 -2.89 -16.69 2.52
CA GLU A 113 -2.55 -15.45 1.80
C GLU A 113 -3.60 -15.05 0.75
N MET A 114 -4.19 -16.04 0.09
CA MET A 114 -5.18 -15.86 -0.98
C MET A 114 -6.62 -15.77 -0.47
N GLN A 115 -6.86 -15.90 0.83
CA GLN A 115 -8.20 -15.77 1.39
C GLN A 115 -8.78 -14.38 1.09
N GLY A 116 -10.03 -14.32 0.62
CA GLY A 116 -10.68 -13.08 0.23
C GLY A 116 -10.21 -12.50 -1.11
N TYR A 117 -9.33 -13.18 -1.85
CA TYR A 117 -8.95 -12.78 -3.20
C TYR A 117 -10.14 -12.77 -4.16
N ASP A 118 -11.06 -13.73 -4.02
CA ASP A 118 -12.30 -13.78 -4.80
C ASP A 118 -13.19 -12.53 -4.56
N LEU A 119 -13.27 -12.06 -3.31
CA LEU A 119 -13.96 -10.79 -2.99
C LEU A 119 -13.23 -9.58 -3.58
N MET A 120 -11.90 -9.60 -3.61
CA MET A 120 -11.11 -8.52 -4.22
C MET A 120 -11.32 -8.45 -5.73
N LEU A 121 -11.36 -9.61 -6.40
CA LEU A 121 -11.66 -9.71 -7.83
C LEU A 121 -13.06 -9.18 -8.14
N LEU A 122 -14.07 -9.61 -7.36
CA LEU A 122 -15.44 -9.12 -7.51
C LEU A 122 -15.54 -7.60 -7.31
N ASN A 123 -14.86 -7.06 -6.30
CA ASN A 123 -14.83 -5.60 -6.06
C ASN A 123 -14.14 -4.83 -7.20
N LEU A 124 -13.13 -5.43 -7.84
CA LEU A 124 -12.46 -4.86 -9.01
C LEU A 124 -13.37 -4.88 -10.23
N GLU A 125 -14.04 -5.99 -10.49
CA GLU A 125 -15.01 -6.14 -11.58
C GLU A 125 -16.19 -5.17 -11.40
N LEU A 126 -16.76 -5.06 -10.20
CA LEU A 126 -17.83 -4.11 -9.90
C LEU A 126 -17.39 -2.65 -10.14
N LYS A 127 -16.17 -2.29 -9.73
CA LYS A 127 -15.61 -0.96 -10.02
C LYS A 127 -15.43 -0.72 -11.52
N GLN A 128 -14.99 -1.73 -12.27
CA GLN A 128 -14.85 -1.63 -13.72
C GLN A 128 -16.22 -1.42 -14.39
N LEU A 129 -17.24 -2.18 -13.97
CA LEU A 129 -18.60 -2.02 -14.46
C LEU A 129 -19.21 -0.66 -14.10
N GLU A 130 -18.92 -0.12 -12.91
CA GLU A 130 -19.36 1.22 -12.51
C GLU A 130 -18.70 2.30 -13.38
N ILE A 131 -17.41 2.18 -13.67
CA ILE A 131 -16.69 3.05 -14.61
C ILE A 131 -17.27 2.93 -16.02
N GLU A 132 -17.63 1.72 -16.45
CA GLU A 132 -18.24 1.46 -17.76
C GLU A 132 -19.61 2.13 -17.87
N LYS A 133 -20.49 1.97 -16.87
CA LYS A 133 -21.78 2.68 -16.80
C LYS A 133 -21.63 4.20 -16.85
N LEU A 134 -20.65 4.75 -16.14
CA LEU A 134 -20.35 6.19 -16.19
C LEU A 134 -19.82 6.63 -17.56
N ARG A 135 -19.14 5.74 -18.30
CA ARG A 135 -18.65 6.02 -19.67
C ARG A 135 -19.72 5.85 -20.73
N GLU A 136 -20.65 4.92 -20.54
CA GLU A 136 -21.78 4.69 -21.44
C GLU A 136 -22.84 5.80 -21.32
N GLY A 137 -22.84 6.53 -20.20
CA GLY A 137 -23.83 7.57 -19.91
C GLY A 137 -25.18 6.93 -19.61
N GLU A 138 -25.87 7.41 -18.58
CA GLU A 138 -27.32 7.33 -18.63
C GLU A 138 -27.70 8.03 -19.94
N GLY A 139 -28.24 7.27 -20.90
CA GLY A 139 -28.80 7.88 -22.10
C GLY A 139 -29.74 8.96 -21.62
N ASP A 140 -29.47 10.20 -22.03
CA ASP A 140 -30.41 11.30 -21.89
C ASP A 140 -31.76 10.74 -22.37
N GLU A 141 -32.69 10.47 -21.45
CA GLU A 141 -34.07 10.28 -21.84
C GLU A 141 -34.42 11.55 -22.61
N ASP A 142 -34.58 11.43 -23.93
CA ASP A 142 -34.99 12.54 -24.78
C ASP A 142 -36.13 13.25 -24.07
N PRO A 143 -35.98 14.54 -23.69
CA PRO A 143 -36.92 15.19 -22.81
C PRO A 143 -38.30 15.09 -23.45
N THR A 144 -39.21 14.41 -22.77
CA THR A 144 -40.58 14.24 -23.26
C THR A 144 -41.18 15.64 -23.44
N PRO A 145 -41.58 16.01 -24.67
CA PRO A 145 -42.01 17.37 -24.94
C PRO A 145 -43.32 17.66 -24.19
N VAL A 146 -43.25 18.59 -23.24
CA VAL A 146 -44.42 19.05 -22.48
C VAL A 146 -45.06 20.21 -23.24
N LYS A 147 -46.32 20.05 -23.69
CA LYS A 147 -47.12 21.17 -24.22
C LYS A 147 -47.53 22.08 -23.07
N VAL A 148 -47.01 23.31 -23.05
CA VAL A 148 -47.44 24.37 -22.14
C VAL A 148 -48.33 25.35 -22.90
N THR A 149 -49.62 25.40 -22.57
CA THR A 149 -50.55 26.38 -23.12
C THR A 149 -50.59 27.59 -22.19
N ILE A 150 -50.09 28.74 -22.67
CA ILE A 150 -50.12 30.00 -21.93
C ILE A 150 -51.33 30.80 -22.41
N GLN A 151 -52.29 31.05 -21.52
CA GLN A 151 -53.38 31.98 -21.80
C GLN A 151 -53.00 33.37 -21.29
N VAL A 152 -52.95 34.33 -22.21
CA VAL A 152 -52.64 35.73 -21.91
C VAL A 152 -53.94 36.49 -21.68
N VAL A 153 -54.10 37.07 -20.49
CA VAL A 153 -55.25 37.92 -20.15
C VAL A 153 -54.81 39.39 -20.16
N ASP A 154 -55.57 40.25 -20.83
CA ASP A 154 -55.31 41.70 -20.91
C ASP A 154 -55.72 42.39 -19.60
N ALA A 155 -54.73 42.86 -18.84
CA ALA A 155 -54.90 43.48 -17.54
C ALA A 155 -55.48 44.92 -17.57
N SER A 156 -55.76 45.47 -18.76
CA SER A 156 -56.35 46.82 -18.90
C SER A 156 -57.86 46.87 -18.64
N LYS A 157 -58.54 45.72 -18.51
CA LYS A 157 -59.96 45.62 -18.15
C LYS A 157 -60.10 45.44 -16.63
N LYS A 158 -60.97 46.24 -16.00
CA LYS A 158 -61.13 46.30 -14.53
C LYS A 158 -61.64 45.01 -13.87
N ASP A 159 -62.19 44.08 -14.65
CA ASP A 159 -62.68 42.77 -14.21
C ASP A 159 -62.37 41.70 -15.29
N ALA A 160 -61.09 41.52 -15.60
CA ALA A 160 -60.66 40.52 -16.60
C ALA A 160 -60.69 39.11 -15.98
N GLU A 161 -61.82 38.41 -16.11
CA GLU A 161 -61.94 37.00 -15.72
C GLU A 161 -61.48 36.05 -16.84
N HIS A 162 -61.03 34.85 -16.44
CA HIS A 162 -60.67 33.75 -17.33
C HIS A 162 -61.88 33.36 -18.18
N GLN A 163 -61.80 33.57 -19.50
CA GLN A 163 -62.74 32.96 -20.44
C GLN A 163 -62.12 31.66 -20.92
N SER A 164 -62.67 30.54 -20.47
CA SER A 164 -62.33 29.24 -21.04
C SER A 164 -62.90 29.20 -22.47
N ASP A 165 -62.05 29.35 -23.47
CA ASP A 165 -62.45 29.09 -24.85
C ASP A 165 -63.01 27.67 -24.95
N THR A 166 -64.33 27.58 -25.11
CA THR A 166 -65.05 26.34 -25.33
C THR A 166 -65.06 26.07 -26.82
N GLU A 167 -63.89 25.88 -27.46
CA GLU A 167 -63.83 25.36 -28.83
C GLU A 167 -62.38 25.11 -29.26
N CYS A 168 -61.97 23.84 -29.20
CA CYS A 168 -61.04 23.28 -30.18
C CYS A 168 -61.31 21.77 -30.28
N THR A 169 -62.56 21.43 -30.61
CA THR A 169 -62.90 20.15 -31.22
C THR A 169 -62.77 20.32 -32.73
N SER A 170 -61.58 20.12 -33.28
CA SER A 170 -61.42 19.88 -34.72
C SER A 170 -60.00 19.43 -35.05
N GLY A 171 -59.87 18.19 -35.53
CA GLY A 171 -58.68 17.67 -36.23
C GLY A 171 -58.00 16.53 -35.53
#